data_AF-A0A0R2TKL6-F1
#
_entry.id   AF-A0A0R2TKL6-F1
#
_cell.length_a   1.000
_cell.length_b   1.000
_cell.length_c   1.000
_cell.angle_alpha   90.00
_cell.angle_beta   90.00
_cell.angle_gamma   90.00
#
_symmetry.space_group_name_H-M   'P 1'
#
loop_
_entity.id
_entity.type
_entity.pdbx_description
1 polymer ?
#
loop_
_entity_poly.entity_id
_entity_poly.type
_entity_poly.pdbx_seq_one_letter_code
_entity_poly.pdbx_strand_id
1 'polypeptide(L)'
;MIDDATHPLWLRARRWCLGPGVVLGLVGAALSQWGSAEPGVALIIAAAPVATLGYLGLIAAFSRPPGPIMAQALTAGGSSLSIYLGQSIILSTIFAGYGLGQWGAVDRLSAVAIAVAVTAGLMGGLMIWRSRFALGPFEWLLRRFMFVMIRT
;
A
#
# COMPACT_ATOMS: atom_id res chain seq x y z
N MET A 1 1.47 -12.65 24.18
CA MET A 1 0.84 -11.32 23.99
C MET A 1 0.93 -10.87 22.54
N ILE A 2 2.13 -10.82 21.94
CA ILE A 2 2.30 -10.48 20.52
C ILE A 2 1.75 -11.57 19.58
N ASP A 3 1.88 -12.84 19.97
CA ASP A 3 1.42 -13.97 19.15
C ASP A 3 -0.10 -14.22 19.21
N ASP A 4 -0.80 -13.47 20.07
CA ASP A 4 -2.25 -13.57 20.22
C ASP A 4 -2.94 -12.36 19.57
N ALA A 5 -3.39 -12.56 18.33
CA ALA A 5 -4.12 -11.57 17.55
C ALA A 5 -5.49 -11.18 18.15
N THR A 6 -5.99 -11.92 19.14
CA THR A 6 -7.26 -11.62 19.82
C THR A 6 -7.09 -10.81 21.10
N HIS A 7 -5.85 -10.54 21.51
CA HIS A 7 -5.56 -9.84 22.74
C HIS A 7 -6.25 -8.46 22.81
N PRO A 8 -6.88 -8.08 23.94
CA PRO A 8 -7.68 -6.85 24.08
C PRO A 8 -6.88 -5.56 23.80
N LEU A 9 -5.54 -5.62 23.90
CA LEU A 9 -4.67 -4.51 23.52
C LEU A 9 -4.81 -4.14 22.04
N TRP A 10 -4.95 -5.10 21.13
CA TRP A 10 -5.09 -4.82 19.70
C TRP A 10 -6.42 -4.15 19.39
N LEU A 11 -7.48 -4.56 20.08
CA LEU A 11 -8.79 -3.91 19.97
C LEU A 11 -8.75 -2.47 20.49
N ARG A 12 -8.06 -2.23 21.61
CA ARG A 12 -7.86 -0.89 22.17
C ARG A 12 -6.99 -0.03 21.25
N ALA A 13 -5.86 -0.55 20.76
CA ALA A 13 -4.98 0.16 19.82
C ALA A 13 -5.73 0.56 18.54
N ARG A 14 -6.53 -0.35 17.96
CA ARG A 14 -7.36 -0.04 16.79
C ARG A 14 -8.41 1.04 17.09
N ARG A 15 -9.10 0.97 18.22
CA ARG A 15 -10.17 1.94 18.55
C ARG A 15 -9.62 3.31 18.95
N TRP A 16 -8.56 3.33 19.74
CA TRP A 16 -8.05 4.54 20.38
C TRP A 16 -6.87 5.18 19.66
N CYS A 17 -6.13 4.46 18.83
CA CYS A 17 -4.95 5.00 18.16
C CYS A 17 -5.18 5.20 16.65
N LEU A 18 -6.01 4.39 16.00
CA LEU A 18 -6.25 4.52 14.55
C LEU A 18 -6.96 5.84 14.20
N GLY A 19 -8.10 6.12 14.83
CA GLY A 19 -8.87 7.33 14.57
C GLY A 19 -8.06 8.61 14.85
N PRO A 20 -7.53 8.79 16.07
CA PRO A 20 -6.70 9.94 16.40
C PRO A 20 -5.44 10.03 15.55
N GLY A 21 -4.75 8.91 15.27
CA GLY A 21 -3.56 8.92 14.42
C GLY A 21 -3.85 9.39 12.99
N VAL A 22 -4.95 8.92 12.39
CA VAL A 22 -5.39 9.38 11.06
C VAL A 22 -5.79 10.85 11.08
N VAL A 23 -6.58 11.28 12.07
CA VAL A 23 -7.02 12.68 12.20
C VAL A 23 -5.84 13.61 12.38
N LEU A 24 -4.92 13.30 13.30
CA LEU A 24 -3.72 14.11 13.53
C LEU A 24 -2.80 14.14 12.30
N GLY A 25 -2.67 13.02 11.60
CA GLY A 25 -1.93 12.95 10.34
C GLY A 25 -2.54 13.83 9.24
N LEU A 26 -3.88 13.81 9.08
CA LEU A 26 -4.59 14.64 8.11
C LEU A 26 -4.52 16.13 8.47
N VAL A 27 -4.64 16.47 9.76
CA VAL A 27 -4.48 17.85 10.23
C VAL A 27 -3.06 18.33 10.00
N GLY A 28 -2.05 17.52 10.33
CA GLY A 28 -0.64 17.84 10.06
C GLY A 28 -0.38 18.02 8.56
N ALA A 29 -0.95 17.16 7.72
CA ALA A 29 -0.85 17.29 6.27
C ALA A 29 -1.52 18.58 5.76
N ALA A 30 -2.71 18.92 6.27
CA ALA A 30 -3.42 20.14 5.91
C ALA A 30 -2.66 21.41 6.35
N LEU A 31 -2.08 21.40 7.56
CA LEU A 31 -1.23 22.48 8.07
C LEU A 31 0.02 22.64 7.20
N SER A 32 0.67 21.54 6.81
CA SER A 32 1.83 21.60 5.91
C SER A 32 1.48 22.09 4.51
N GLN A 33 0.25 21.84 4.06
CA GLN A 33 -0.23 22.19 2.73
C GLN A 33 -0.71 23.64 2.61
N TRP A 34 -1.49 24.09 3.59
CA TRP A 34 -2.24 25.34 3.52
C TRP A 34 -1.83 26.36 4.58
N GLY A 35 -1.01 25.95 5.55
CA GLY A 35 -0.48 26.80 6.60
C GLY A 35 1.05 26.77 6.62
N SER A 36 1.61 26.78 7.82
CA SER A 36 3.06 26.72 8.02
C SER A 36 3.56 25.27 7.93
N ALA A 37 4.54 25.02 7.07
CA ALA A 37 5.13 23.69 6.85
C ALA A 37 5.71 23.07 8.13
N GLU A 38 6.50 23.83 8.89
CA GLU A 38 7.22 23.37 10.09
C GLU A 38 6.31 22.71 11.14
N PRO A 39 5.25 23.37 11.65
CA PRO A 39 4.37 22.75 12.64
C PRO A 39 3.55 21.58 12.07
N GLY A 40 3.20 21.62 10.78
CA GLY A 40 2.49 20.52 10.14
C GLY A 40 3.34 19.24 10.06
N VAL A 41 4.61 19.38 9.66
CA VAL A 41 5.57 18.26 9.63
C VAL A 41 5.84 17.73 11.03
N ALA A 42 6.06 18.62 12.02
CA ALA A 42 6.25 18.22 13.40
C ALA A 42 5.05 17.42 13.95
N LEU A 43 3.82 17.86 13.64
CA LEU A 43 2.60 17.17 14.03
C LEU A 43 2.47 15.78 13.38
N ILE A 44 2.83 15.64 12.10
CA ILE A 44 2.85 14.34 11.40
C ILE A 44 3.83 13.38 12.09
N ILE A 45 5.04 13.84 12.39
CA ILE A 45 6.06 13.02 13.05
C ILE A 45 5.59 12.59 14.44
N ALA A 46 5.02 13.52 15.21
CA ALA A 46 4.49 13.22 16.54
C ALA A 46 3.29 12.26 16.51
N ALA A 47 2.46 12.33 15.46
CA ALA A 47 1.31 11.44 15.27
C ALA A 47 1.69 10.04 14.77
N ALA A 48 2.86 9.88 14.15
CA ALA A 48 3.27 8.64 13.49
C ALA A 48 3.27 7.40 14.41
N PRO A 49 3.75 7.45 15.67
CA PRO A 49 3.67 6.30 16.59
C PRO A 49 2.23 5.90 16.91
N VAL A 50 1.34 6.89 17.07
CA VAL A 50 -0.08 6.65 17.37
C VAL A 50 -0.77 6.00 16.17
N ALA A 51 -0.54 6.53 14.96
CA ALA A 51 -1.03 5.92 13.73
C ALA A 51 -0.50 4.49 13.55
N THR A 52 0.79 4.27 13.85
CA THR A 52 1.45 2.95 13.77
C THR A 52 0.78 1.94 14.71
N LEU A 53 0.53 2.30 15.96
CA LEU A 53 -0.21 1.45 16.91
C LEU A 53 -1.63 1.14 16.42
N GLY A 54 -2.30 2.13 15.82
CA GLY A 54 -3.59 1.94 15.16
C GLY A 54 -3.52 0.92 14.02
N TYR A 55 -2.52 1.03 13.14
CA TYR A 55 -2.29 0.10 12.04
C TYR A 55 -1.95 -1.31 12.54
N LEU A 56 -1.14 -1.45 13.60
CA LEU A 56 -0.85 -2.75 14.20
C LEU A 56 -2.12 -3.44 14.73
N GLY A 57 -3.00 -2.68 15.40
CA GLY A 57 -4.30 -3.20 15.83
C GLY A 57 -5.20 -3.60 14.65
N LEU A 58 -5.10 -2.91 13.51
CA LEU A 58 -5.82 -3.26 12.29
C LEU A 58 -5.26 -4.53 11.66
N ILE A 59 -3.93 -4.65 11.56
CA ILE A 59 -3.24 -5.83 11.05
C ILE A 59 -3.61 -7.05 11.89
N ALA A 60 -3.52 -6.96 13.22
CA ALA A 60 -3.89 -8.06 14.12
C ALA A 60 -5.36 -8.49 13.94
N ALA A 61 -6.27 -7.55 13.66
CA ALA A 61 -7.67 -7.90 13.37
C ALA A 61 -7.83 -8.67 12.05
N PHE A 62 -6.98 -8.39 11.05
CA PHE A 62 -6.97 -9.06 9.74
C PHE A 62 -6.10 -10.32 9.67
N SER A 63 -5.21 -10.55 10.66
CA SER A 63 -4.42 -11.79 10.77
C SER A 63 -5.24 -13.02 11.19
N ARG A 64 -6.54 -12.86 11.38
CA ARG A 64 -7.48 -13.96 11.65
C ARG A 64 -7.68 -14.81 10.38
N PRO A 65 -8.03 -16.11 10.50
CA PRO A 65 -8.33 -16.93 9.33
C PRO A 65 -9.36 -16.21 8.43
N PRO A 66 -9.04 -16.04 7.13
CA PRO A 66 -9.81 -15.17 6.26
C PRO A 66 -11.22 -15.72 6.06
N GLY A 67 -12.23 -14.88 6.28
CA GLY A 67 -13.60 -15.17 5.84
C GLY A 67 -13.69 -15.26 4.31
N PRO A 68 -14.82 -15.70 3.73
CA PRO A 68 -14.94 -15.99 2.30
C PRO A 68 -14.57 -14.81 1.38
N ILE A 69 -14.92 -13.59 1.79
CA ILE A 69 -14.56 -12.36 1.06
C ILE A 69 -13.05 -12.10 1.10
N MET A 70 -12.43 -12.26 2.27
CA MET A 70 -10.99 -12.06 2.43
C MET A 70 -10.19 -13.14 1.71
N ALA A 71 -10.67 -14.38 1.66
CA ALA A 71 -10.05 -15.46 0.91
C ALA A 71 -10.05 -15.18 -0.62
N GLN A 72 -11.14 -14.63 -1.15
CA GLN A 72 -11.20 -14.17 -2.53
C GLN A 72 -10.24 -12.99 -2.79
N ALA A 73 -10.20 -12.00 -1.88
CA ALA A 73 -9.26 -10.89 -1.95
C ALA A 73 -7.79 -11.35 -1.89
N LEU A 74 -7.47 -12.36 -1.07
CA LEU A 74 -6.14 -12.97 -1.01
C LEU A 74 -5.78 -13.71 -2.30
N THR A 75 -6.75 -14.30 -2.98
CA THR A 75 -6.56 -14.94 -4.29
C THR A 75 -6.20 -13.90 -5.36
N ALA A 76 -6.82 -12.71 -5.30
CA ALA A 76 -6.43 -11.55 -6.10
C ALA A 76 -5.07 -10.97 -5.65
N GLY A 77 -4.77 -11.00 -4.34
CA GLY A 77 -3.49 -10.65 -3.74
C GLY A 77 -2.31 -11.52 -4.20
N GLY A 78 -2.59 -12.70 -4.77
CA GLY A 78 -1.61 -13.53 -5.47
C GLY A 78 -0.99 -12.89 -6.71
N SER A 79 -1.42 -11.68 -7.07
CA SER A 79 -0.80 -10.86 -8.12
C SER A 79 -0.38 -9.45 -7.64
N SER A 80 -0.25 -9.27 -6.33
CA SER A 80 0.12 -8.00 -5.70
C SER A 80 1.52 -7.54 -6.07
N LEU A 81 2.48 -8.45 -6.26
CA LEU A 81 3.84 -8.12 -6.68
C LEU A 81 3.84 -7.58 -8.10
N SER A 82 3.07 -8.19 -9.00
CA SER A 82 2.96 -7.71 -10.38
C SER A 82 2.32 -6.34 -10.49
N ILE A 83 1.25 -6.09 -9.73
CA ILE A 83 0.60 -4.77 -9.69
C ILE A 83 1.56 -3.74 -9.10
N TYR A 84 2.18 -4.04 -7.95
CA TYR A 84 3.10 -3.13 -7.29
C TYR A 84 4.28 -2.77 -8.19
N LEU A 85 4.98 -3.77 -8.72
CA LEU A 85 6.17 -3.55 -9.52
C LEU A 85 5.83 -2.92 -10.87
N GLY A 86 4.75 -3.35 -11.51
CA GLY A 86 4.24 -2.72 -12.74
C GLY A 86 3.90 -1.25 -12.51
N GLN A 87 3.20 -0.94 -11.41
CA GLN A 87 2.86 0.44 -11.05
C GLN A 87 4.12 1.25 -10.78
N SER A 88 5.07 0.71 -10.02
CA SER A 88 6.35 1.38 -9.75
C SER A 88 7.10 1.68 -11.03
N ILE A 89 7.27 0.71 -11.93
CA ILE A 89 7.98 0.88 -13.20
C ILE A 89 7.29 1.94 -14.07
N ILE A 90 5.96 1.86 -14.23
CA ILE A 90 5.23 2.79 -15.09
C ILE A 90 5.27 4.20 -14.52
N LEU A 91 4.93 4.37 -13.23
CA LEU A 91 4.90 5.70 -12.61
C LEU A 91 6.30 6.29 -12.47
N SER A 92 7.32 5.48 -12.16
CA SER A 92 8.70 5.97 -12.14
C SER A 92 9.17 6.39 -13.53
N THR A 93 8.78 5.66 -14.58
CA THR A 93 9.08 6.07 -15.97
C THR A 93 8.36 7.37 -16.35
N ILE A 94 7.14 7.62 -15.84
CA ILE A 94 6.42 8.87 -16.12
C ILE A 94 7.04 10.05 -15.34
N PHE A 95 7.29 9.87 -14.05
CA PHE A 95 7.62 10.99 -13.17
C PHE A 95 9.12 11.19 -12.93
N ALA A 96 9.93 10.13 -12.92
CA ALA A 96 11.35 10.26 -12.61
C ALA A 96 12.12 10.94 -13.74
N GLY A 97 13.23 11.61 -13.38
CA GLY A 97 14.06 12.37 -14.31
C GLY A 97 14.77 11.53 -15.39
N TYR A 98 14.90 10.21 -15.20
CA TYR A 98 15.41 9.31 -16.24
C TYR A 98 14.35 8.91 -17.28
N GLY A 99 13.08 9.19 -17.02
CA GLY A 99 11.95 8.86 -17.88
C GLY A 99 11.39 10.10 -18.58
N LEU A 100 10.09 10.35 -18.41
CA LEU A 100 9.41 11.54 -18.98
C LEU A 100 9.57 12.80 -18.11
N GLY A 101 10.16 12.68 -16.90
CA GLY A 101 10.52 13.81 -16.06
C GLY A 101 9.34 14.67 -15.58
N GLN A 102 8.14 14.10 -15.46
CA GLN A 102 6.92 14.85 -15.13
C GLN A 102 6.80 15.25 -13.64
N TRP A 103 7.84 15.03 -12.84
CA TRP A 103 7.85 15.42 -11.42
C TRP A 103 7.70 16.94 -11.27
N GLY A 104 6.63 17.36 -10.59
CA GLY A 104 6.32 18.78 -10.38
C GLY A 104 5.82 19.53 -11.62
N ALA A 105 5.82 18.92 -12.80
CA ALA A 105 5.29 19.50 -14.04
C ALA A 105 3.77 19.32 -14.17
N VAL A 106 3.24 18.24 -13.58
CA VAL A 106 1.81 17.90 -13.60
C VAL A 106 1.19 18.29 -12.26
N ASP A 107 -0.02 18.85 -12.29
CA ASP A 107 -0.76 19.19 -11.08
C ASP A 107 -1.12 17.92 -10.27
N ARG A 108 -1.43 18.10 -8.99
CA ARG A 108 -1.64 16.98 -8.06
C ARG A 108 -2.86 16.13 -8.41
N LEU A 109 -3.93 16.74 -8.94
CA LEU A 109 -5.14 16.02 -9.29
C LEU A 109 -4.88 15.15 -10.52
N SER A 110 -4.22 15.70 -11.52
CA SER A 110 -3.79 14.96 -12.71
C SER A 110 -2.82 13.83 -12.35
N ALA A 111 -1.87 14.05 -11.43
CA ALA A 111 -0.97 13.01 -10.97
C ALA A 111 -1.72 11.84 -10.28
N VAL A 112 -2.73 12.15 -9.46
CA VAL A 112 -3.61 11.13 -8.84
C VAL A 112 -4.42 10.40 -9.91
N ALA A 113 -4.98 11.11 -10.89
CA ALA A 113 -5.74 10.49 -11.98
C ALA A 113 -4.88 9.54 -12.81
N ILE A 114 -3.63 9.92 -13.13
CA ILE A 114 -2.65 9.06 -13.81
C ILE A 114 -2.37 7.81 -12.97
N ALA A 115 -2.12 7.96 -11.67
CA ALA A 115 -1.87 6.82 -10.78
C ALA A 115 -3.05 5.84 -10.76
N VAL A 116 -4.28 6.33 -10.60
CA VAL A 116 -5.50 5.52 -10.62
C VAL A 116 -5.68 4.83 -11.97
N ALA A 117 -5.46 5.54 -13.08
CA ALA A 117 -5.57 4.97 -14.42
C ALA A 117 -4.55 3.86 -14.68
N VAL A 118 -3.29 4.05 -14.26
CA VAL A 118 -2.23 3.04 -14.35
C VAL A 118 -2.60 1.81 -13.52
N THR A 119 -3.04 1.99 -12.27
CA THR A 119 -3.45 0.89 -11.41
C THR A 119 -4.64 0.12 -12.01
N ALA A 120 -5.66 0.81 -12.51
CA ALA A 120 -6.81 0.18 -13.14
C ALA A 120 -6.43 -0.58 -14.42
N GLY A 121 -5.55 0.00 -15.25
CA GLY A 121 -5.02 -0.64 -16.45
C GLY A 121 -4.23 -1.91 -16.13
N LEU A 122 -3.37 -1.86 -15.09
CA LEU A 122 -2.64 -3.03 -14.62
C LEU A 122 -3.57 -4.11 -14.06
N MET A 123 -4.58 -3.74 -13.28
CA MET A 123 -5.59 -4.68 -12.78
C MET A 123 -6.32 -5.35 -13.94
N GLY A 124 -6.80 -4.58 -14.92
CA GLY A 124 -7.48 -5.12 -16.10
C GLY A 124 -6.59 -6.03 -16.95
N GLY A 125 -5.36 -5.59 -17.25
CA GLY A 125 -4.38 -6.39 -17.99
C GLY A 125 -4.05 -7.71 -17.27
N LEU A 126 -3.95 -7.67 -15.95
CA LEU A 126 -3.70 -8.84 -15.12
C LEU A 126 -4.91 -9.77 -15.02
N MET A 127 -6.14 -9.25 -14.99
CA MET A 127 -7.35 -10.07 -15.11
C MET A 127 -7.37 -10.85 -16.42
N ILE A 128 -7.05 -10.18 -17.53
CA ILE A 128 -6.94 -10.83 -18.85
C ILE A 128 -5.82 -11.87 -18.83
N TRP A 129 -4.64 -11.53 -18.29
CA TRP A 129 -3.53 -12.46 -18.14
C TRP A 129 -3.93 -13.70 -17.34
N ARG A 130 -4.68 -13.52 -16.26
CA ARG A 130 -5.15 -14.59 -15.38
C ARG A 130 -6.17 -15.52 -16.02
N SER A 131 -6.80 -15.12 -17.13
CA SER A 131 -7.60 -16.05 -17.95
C SER A 131 -6.75 -17.11 -18.66
N ARG A 132 -5.44 -16.86 -18.81
CA ARG A 132 -4.49 -17.76 -19.49
C ARG A 132 -3.44 -18.36 -18.57
N PHE A 133 -3.02 -17.65 -17.52
CA PHE A 133 -1.94 -18.05 -16.63
C PHE A 133 -2.36 -17.98 -15.16
N ALA A 134 -2.02 -19.00 -14.37
CA ALA A 134 -2.41 -19.07 -12.96
C ALA A 134 -1.69 -18.05 -12.04
N LEU A 135 -0.54 -17.52 -12.48
CA LEU A 135 0.32 -16.60 -11.73
C LEU A 135 0.52 -15.30 -12.50
N GLY A 136 0.69 -14.20 -11.78
CA GLY A 136 1.14 -12.95 -12.39
C GLY A 136 2.57 -13.08 -12.93
N PRO A 137 2.95 -12.24 -13.91
CA PRO A 137 4.23 -12.35 -14.61
C PRO A 137 5.42 -12.26 -13.66
N PHE A 138 5.39 -11.33 -12.69
CA PHE A 138 6.48 -11.14 -11.75
C PHE A 138 6.48 -12.18 -10.63
N GLU A 139 5.33 -12.68 -10.19
CA GLU A 139 5.25 -13.79 -9.24
C GLU A 139 5.79 -15.09 -9.84
N TRP A 140 5.53 -15.34 -11.13
CA TRP A 140 6.12 -16.46 -11.86
C TRP A 140 7.65 -16.34 -11.90
N LEU A 141 8.16 -15.16 -12.21
CA LEU A 141 9.59 -14.89 -12.25
C LEU A 141 10.25 -15.09 -10.86
N LEU A 142 9.65 -14.55 -9.81
CA LEU A 142 10.14 -14.69 -8.43
C LEU A 142 10.20 -16.15 -8.00
N ARG A 143 9.14 -16.93 -8.28
CA ARG A 143 9.13 -18.37 -7.97
C ARG A 143 10.28 -19.09 -8.66
N ARG A 144 10.54 -18.77 -9.93
CA ARG A 144 11.64 -19.37 -10.68
C ARG A 144 13.00 -19.04 -10.05
N PHE A 145 13.23 -17.80 -9.64
CA PHE A 145 14.46 -17.41 -8.95
C PHE A 145 14.63 -18.12 -7.59
N MET A 146 13.56 -18.19 -6.78
CA MET A 146 13.61 -18.86 -5.47
C MET A 146 13.94 -20.36 -5.60
N PHE A 147 13.35 -21.06 -6.57
CA PHE A 147 13.65 -22.48 -6.79
C PHE A 147 15.08 -22.75 -7.27
N VAL A 148 15.67 -21.82 -8.03
CA VAL A 148 17.07 -21.92 -8.44
C VAL A 148 17.99 -21.71 -7.24
N MET A 149 17.72 -20.71 -6.40
CA MET A 149 18.56 -20.36 -5.25
C MET A 149 18.58 -21.44 -4.16
N ILE A 150 17.47 -22.14 -3.93
CA ILE A 150 17.40 -23.20 -2.91
C ILE A 150 18.15 -24.48 -3.37
N ARG A 151 18.48 -24.60 -4.66
CA ARG A 151 19.18 -25.76 -5.23
C ARG A 151 20.70 -25.60 -5.35
N THR A 152 21.26 -24.45 -4.96
CA THR A 152 22.71 -24.16 -4.95
C THR A 152 23.21 -24.04 -3.52
#